data_AF-A0A6L7A469-F1
#
_entry.id   AF-A0A6L7A469-F1
#
_cell.length_a   1.000
_cell.length_b   1.000
_cell.length_c   1.000
_cell.angle_alpha   90.00
_cell.angle_beta   90.00
_cell.angle_gamma   90.00
#
_symmetry.space_group_name_H-M   'P 1'
#
loop_
_entity.id
_entity.type
_entity.pdbx_description
1 polymer ?
#
loop_
_entity_poly.entity_id
_entity_poly.type
_entity_poly.pdbx_seq_one_letter_code
_entity_poly.pdbx_strand_id
1 'polypeptide(L)' 'PVSPFVPLFLGFLQRYKPDAKLGTYYSLVLPYPLIFLVVWLLMLLAWYLVGLPIGPGIYPRLS' A
#
# COMPACT_ATOMS: atom_id res chain seq x y z
N PRO A 1 0.11 12.36 -12.59
CA PRO A 1 -0.07 13.55 -11.72
C PRO A 1 0.40 13.26 -10.30
N VAL A 2 1.31 14.05 -9.76
CA VAL A 2 1.68 13.96 -8.35
C VAL A 2 0.45 14.29 -7.53
N SER A 3 0.13 13.45 -6.55
CA SER A 3 -1.02 13.69 -5.67
C SER A 3 -0.88 15.10 -5.05
N PRO A 4 -1.95 15.93 -5.07
CA PRO A 4 -1.90 17.29 -4.55
C PRO A 4 -1.59 17.35 -3.04
N PHE A 5 -1.63 16.20 -2.35
CA PHE A 5 -1.24 16.08 -0.95
C PHE A 5 0.28 16.00 -0.73
N VAL A 6 1.09 15.68 -1.74
CA VAL A 6 2.54 15.51 -1.57
C VAL A 6 3.24 16.79 -1.09
N PRO A 7 2.98 17.99 -1.66
CA PRO A 7 3.56 19.23 -1.15
C PRO A 7 3.12 19.57 0.28
N LEU A 8 1.87 19.24 0.64
CA LEU A 8 1.32 19.45 1.98
C LEU A 8 2.08 18.61 3.03
N PHE A 9 2.23 17.31 2.79
CA PHE A 9 2.99 16.42 3.67
C PHE A 9 4.48 16.77 3.72
N LEU A 10 5.06 17.21 2.60
CA LEU A 10 6.45 17.68 2.58
C LEU A 10 6.64 18.92 3.46
N GLY A 11 5.72 19.89 3.43
CA GLY A 11 5.76 21.06 4.30
C GLY A 11 5.71 20.70 5.80
N PHE A 12 4.88 19.71 6.16
CA PHE A 12 4.89 19.16 7.52
C PHE A 12 6.20 18.45 7.87
N LEU A 13 6.76 17.67 6.96
CA LEU A 13 8.04 16.97 7.17
C LEU A 13 9.20 17.96 7.32
N GLN A 14 9.21 19.03 6.53
CA GLN A 14 10.22 20.09 6.58
C GLN A 14 10.24 20.85 7.91
N ARG A 15 9.11 20.89 8.64
CA ARG A 15 9.05 21.45 9.99
C ARG A 15 9.91 20.66 11.01
N TYR A 16 10.08 19.36 10.80
CA TYR A 16 10.88 18.49 11.68
C TYR A 16 12.26 18.17 11.09
N LYS A 17 12.38 18.13 9.76
CA LYS A 17 13.63 17.92 9.02
C LYS A 17 13.74 18.94 7.88
N PRO A 18 14.39 20.09 8.09
CA PRO A 18 14.45 21.16 7.09
C PRO A 18 15.13 20.74 5.77
N ASP A 19 16.06 19.78 5.81
CA ASP A 19 16.73 19.23 4.63
C ASP A 19 15.89 18.19 3.85
N ALA A 20 14.69 17.84 4.34
CA ALA A 20 13.85 16.83 3.72
C ALA A 20 13.35 17.30 2.34
N LYS A 21 13.63 16.49 1.33
CA LYS A 21 13.17 16.66 -0.06
C LYS A 21 12.10 15.63 -0.40
N LEU A 22 11.54 15.74 -1.61
CA LEU A 22 10.61 14.74 -2.16
C LEU A 22 11.19 13.32 -2.10
N GLY A 23 12.49 13.15 -2.38
CA GLY A 23 13.16 11.84 -2.29
C GLY A 23 13.14 11.26 -0.88
N THR A 24 13.43 12.06 0.15
CA THR A 24 13.39 11.63 1.55
C THR A 24 11.98 11.23 1.97
N TYR A 25 10.98 12.00 1.55
CA TYR A 25 9.58 11.68 1.77
C TYR A 25 9.19 10.36 1.10
N TYR A 26 9.51 10.18 -0.18
CA TYR A 26 9.20 8.93 -0.88
C TYR A 26 9.95 7.74 -0.29
N SER A 27 11.23 7.85 0.07
CA SER A 27 11.95 6.74 0.72
C SER A 27 11.34 6.34 2.07
N LEU A 28 10.81 7.31 2.82
CA LEU A 28 10.11 7.03 4.08
C LEU A 28 8.74 6.39 3.85
N VAL A 29 8.00 6.80 2.82
CA VAL A 29 6.64 6.34 2.55
C VAL A 29 6.61 5.06 1.71
N LEU A 30 7.60 4.81 0.85
CA LEU A 30 7.69 3.67 -0.07
C LEU A 30 7.59 2.28 0.59
N PRO A 31 8.17 2.00 1.77
CA PRO A 31 8.03 0.67 2.37
C PRO A 31 6.58 0.34 2.77
N TYR A 32 5.76 1.34 3.12
CA TYR A 32 4.37 1.11 3.54
C TYR A 32 3.48 0.47 2.47
N PRO A 33 3.35 1.00 1.24
CA PRO A 33 2.54 0.38 0.20
C PRO A 33 3.12 -0.96 -0.27
N LEU A 34 4.45 -1.15 -0.20
CA LEU A 34 5.07 -2.44 -0.51
C LEU A 34 4.63 -3.52 0.49
N ILE A 35 4.74 -3.25 1.79
CA ILE A 35 4.30 -4.19 2.83
C ILE A 35 2.78 -4.41 2.72
N PHE A 36 2.01 -3.34 2.55
CA PHE A 36 0.56 -3.42 2.38
C PHE A 36 0.19 -4.32 1.18
N LEU A 37 0.84 -4.13 0.03
CA LEU A 37 0.62 -4.97 -1.16
C LEU A 37 0.95 -6.44 -0.89
N VAL A 38 2.08 -6.72 -0.24
CA VAL A 38 2.49 -8.10 0.08
C VAL A 38 1.49 -8.76 1.02
N VAL A 39 1.11 -8.09 2.11
CA VAL A 39 0.13 -8.59 3.08
C VAL A 39 -1.22 -8.81 2.41
N TRP A 40 -1.66 -7.85 1.59
CA TRP A 40 -2.93 -7.93 0.88
C TRP A 40 -2.95 -9.09 -0.13
N LEU A 41 -1.86 -9.28 -0.86
CA LEU A 41 -1.72 -10.41 -1.79
C LEU A 41 -1.71 -11.75 -1.05
N LEU A 42 -0.96 -11.85 0.06
CA LEU A 42 -0.95 -13.06 0.90
C LEU A 42 -2.34 -13.37 1.46
N MET A 43 -3.07 -12.35 1.91
CA MET A 43 -4.44 -12.51 2.38
C MET A 43 -5.35 -13.04 1.27
N LEU A 44 -5.24 -12.51 0.05
CA LEU A 44 -6.00 -13.01 -1.10
C LEU A 44 -5.64 -14.45 -1.46
N LEU A 45 -4.35 -14.79 -1.45
CA LEU A 45 -3.89 -16.15 -1.73
C LEU A 45 -4.40 -17.12 -0.67
N ALA A 46 -4.31 -16.75 0.61
CA ALA A 46 -4.86 -17.55 1.70
C ALA A 46 -6.38 -17.73 1.54
N TRP A 47 -7.12 -16.66 1.21
CA TRP A 47 -8.56 -16.73 0.97
C TRP A 47 -8.93 -17.67 -0.18
N TYR A 48 -8.15 -17.62 -1.27
CA TYR A 48 -8.31 -18.45 -2.44
C TYR A 48 -8.03 -19.94 -2.13
N LEU A 49 -6.95 -20.23 -1.39
CA LEU A 49 -6.57 -21.59 -1.01
C LEU A 49 -7.54 -22.24 -0.01
N VAL A 50 -8.15 -21.44 0.88
CA VAL A 50 -9.16 -21.92 1.84
C VAL A 50 -10.50 -22.21 1.14
N GLY A 51 -10.67 -21.80 -0.13
CA GLY A 51 -11.89 -22.08 -0.89
C GLY A 51 -13.07 -21.20 -0.48
N LEU A 52 -12.83 -20.09 0.23
CA LEU A 52 -13.89 -19.18 0.67
C LEU A 52 -14.57 -18.53 -0.54
N PRO A 53 -15.90 -18.35 -0.51
CA PRO A 53 -16.62 -17.71 -1.61
C PRO A 53 -16.04 -16.31 -1.83
N ILE A 54 -15.60 -16.05 -3.05
CA ILE A 54 -15.12 -14.72 -3.49
C ILE A 54 -16.34 -13.81 -3.73
N GLY A 55 -17.50 -14.42 -3.99
CA GLY A 55 -18.80 -13.77 -4.08
C GLY A 55 -19.94 -14.78 -3.90
N PRO A 56 -21.19 -14.31 -3.80
CA PRO A 56 -22.34 -15.19 -3.65
C PRO A 56 -22.43 -16.19 -4.82
N GLY A 57 -22.25 -17.47 -4.53
CA GLY A 57 -22.27 -18.56 -5.50
C GLY A 57 -20.97 -18.78 -6.30
N ILE A 58 -19.93 -17.96 -6.09
CA ILE A 58 -18.64 -18.08 -6.80
C ILE A 58 -17.57 -18.52 -5.81
N TYR A 59 -17.18 -19.79 -5.91
CA TYR A 59 -16.09 -20.38 -5.15
C TYR A 59 -14.83 -20.45 -6.03
N PRO A 60 -13.64 -20.14 -5.47
CA PRO A 60 -12.40 -20.36 -6.18
C PRO A 60 -12.21 -21.85 -6.42
N ARG A 61 -12.36 -22.28 -7.68
CA ARG A 61 -12.05 -23.64 -8.10
C ARG A 61 -10.63 -23.66 -8.65
N LEU A 62 -9.73 -24.30 -7.91
CA LEU A 62 -8.49 -24.84 -8.45
C LEU A 62 -8.87 -26.12 -9.20
N SER A 63 -9.21 -26.00 -10.47
CA SER A 63 -9.42 -27.14 -11.38
C SER A 63 -8.10 -27.63 -11.93
#